data_AF-A0A3C2B5M7-F1
#
_entry.id   AF-A0A3C2B5M7-F1
#
_cell.length_a   1.000
_cell.length_b   1.000
_cell.length_c   1.000
_cell.angle_alpha   90.00
_cell.angle_beta   90.00
_cell.angle_gamma   90.00
#
_symmetry.space_group_name_H-M   'P 1'
#
loop_
_entity.id
_entity.type
_entity.pdbx_description
1 polymer ?
#
loop_
_entity_poly.entity_id
_entity_poly.type
_entity_poly.pdbx_seq_one_letter_code
_entity_poly.pdbx_strand_id
1 'polypeptide(L)'
;MTRRSARALSLPLLALLAAGLAGCNVAEKAKEGVENINDASSVACSRERQLFQTAMESYMLLENQDIAVEAMMVPNYLRAESPLYDIDAAGNIVPQPGGGCD
;
A
#
# COMPACT_ATOMS: atom_id res chain seq x y z
N MET A 1 60.96 -4.21 52.32
CA MET A 1 61.21 -5.49 51.61
C MET A 1 59.86 -6.08 51.19
N THR A 2 59.42 -5.84 49.95
CA THR A 2 59.32 -6.86 48.85
C THR A 2 58.34 -8.00 49.17
N ARG A 3 57.24 -8.28 48.45
CA ARG A 3 56.94 -8.15 47.01
C ARG A 3 55.42 -8.23 46.75
N ARG A 4 55.07 -7.60 45.62
CA ARG A 4 53.89 -7.70 44.74
C ARG A 4 53.20 -9.07 44.71
N SER A 5 51.88 -9.07 44.49
CA SER A 5 51.24 -9.93 43.47
C SER A 5 49.83 -9.43 43.12
N ALA A 6 49.74 -8.75 41.98
CA ALA A 6 48.51 -8.57 41.23
C ALA A 6 48.11 -9.92 40.59
N ARG A 7 46.85 -10.32 40.75
CA ARG A 7 46.17 -11.32 39.90
C ARG A 7 45.02 -10.57 39.24
N ALA A 8 45.18 -10.02 38.04
CA ALA A 8 45.18 -10.69 36.74
C ALA A 8 43.88 -11.45 36.46
N LEU A 9 43.01 -10.75 35.73
CA LEU A 9 42.17 -11.20 34.61
C LEU A 9 41.46 -12.57 34.72
N SER A 10 40.12 -12.51 34.73
CA SER A 10 39.28 -13.40 33.92
C SER A 10 37.89 -12.80 33.74
N LEU A 11 37.80 -11.73 32.93
CA LEU A 11 36.56 -11.46 32.18
C LEU A 11 36.69 -12.13 30.81
N PRO A 12 36.06 -13.30 30.60
CA PRO A 12 35.60 -13.61 29.25
C PRO A 12 34.20 -14.22 29.30
N LEU A 13 33.22 -13.48 29.85
CA LEU A 13 31.81 -13.89 29.72
C LEU A 13 30.91 -12.84 29.07
N LEU A 14 31.43 -11.63 28.79
CA LEU A 14 30.66 -10.54 28.17
C LEU A 14 30.79 -10.44 26.65
N ALA A 15 31.60 -11.29 26.00
CA ALA A 15 31.87 -11.20 24.57
C ALA A 15 30.94 -12.06 23.67
N LEU A 16 30.00 -12.84 24.24
CA LEU A 16 29.13 -13.75 23.47
C LEU A 16 27.72 -13.24 23.17
N LEU A 17 27.33 -12.03 23.62
CA LEU A 17 25.99 -11.50 23.36
C LEU A 17 25.88 -10.51 22.18
N ALA A 18 26.98 -10.12 21.54
CA ALA A 18 26.96 -9.09 20.49
C ALA A 18 26.80 -9.64 19.05
N ALA A 19 26.84 -10.96 18.85
CA ALA A 19 26.82 -11.54 17.50
C ALA A 19 25.41 -11.80 16.92
N GLY A 20 24.34 -11.53 17.67
CA GLY A 20 22.95 -11.85 17.25
C GLY A 20 22.23 -10.80 16.41
N LEU A 21 22.81 -9.60 16.20
CA LEU A 21 22.10 -8.46 15.59
C LEU A 21 22.43 -8.20 14.11
N ALA A 22 23.35 -8.97 13.50
CA ALA A 22 23.75 -8.79 12.11
C ALA A 22 22.97 -9.68 11.11
N GLY A 23 22.01 -10.49 11.59
CA GLY A 23 21.38 -11.55 10.79
C GLY A 23 19.94 -11.31 10.34
N CYS A 24 19.28 -10.24 10.79
CA CYS A 24 17.96 -9.88 10.28
C CYS A 24 18.05 -8.52 9.61
N ASN A 25 18.13 -8.51 8.28
CA ASN A 25 17.93 -7.32 7.45
C ASN A 25 16.47 -6.86 7.52
N VAL A 26 15.96 -6.57 8.72
CA VAL A 26 14.58 -6.14 8.98
C VAL A 26 14.28 -4.85 8.22
N ALA A 27 15.27 -3.95 8.12
CA ALA A 27 15.15 -2.73 7.34
C ALA A 27 14.94 -2.99 5.84
N GLU A 28 15.65 -3.98 5.27
CA GLU A 28 15.52 -4.32 3.85
C GLU A 28 14.20 -5.04 3.57
N LYS A 29 13.81 -5.99 4.43
CA LYS A 29 12.51 -6.66 4.35
C LYS A 29 11.34 -5.70 4.55
N ALA A 30 11.49 -4.67 5.40
CA ALA A 30 10.51 -3.62 5.55
C ALA A 30 10.39 -2.75 4.29
N LYS A 31 11.52 -2.40 3.65
CA LYS A 31 11.52 -1.65 2.38
C LYS A 31 10.86 -2.43 1.26
N GLU A 32 11.23 -3.71 1.08
CA GLU A 32 10.59 -4.61 0.13
C GLU A 32 9.07 -4.71 0.41
N GLY A 33 8.67 -4.81 1.67
CA GLY A 33 7.26 -4.83 2.07
C GLY A 33 6.50 -3.57 1.63
N VAL A 34 7.06 -2.39 1.86
CA VAL A 34 6.46 -1.11 1.44
C VAL A 34 6.37 -1.01 -0.09
N GLU A 35 7.43 -1.40 -0.80
CA GLU A 35 7.44 -1.39 -2.28
C GLU A 35 6.35 -2.32 -2.84
N ASN A 36 6.25 -3.55 -2.33
CA ASN A 36 5.21 -4.50 -2.75
C ASN A 36 3.78 -4.00 -2.46
N ILE A 37 3.57 -3.28 -1.35
CA ILE A 37 2.27 -2.66 -1.03
C ILE A 37 1.94 -1.55 -2.03
N ASN A 38 2.91 -0.69 -2.35
CA ASN A 38 2.71 0.38 -3.32
C ASN A 38 2.39 -0.17 -4.71
N ASP A 39 3.11 -1.21 -5.13
CA ASP A 39 2.86 -1.89 -6.41
C ASP A 39 1.46 -2.50 -6.44
N ALA A 40 1.07 -3.21 -5.37
CA ALA A 40 -0.26 -3.79 -5.26
C ALA A 40 -1.37 -2.71 -5.29
N SER A 41 -1.16 -1.59 -4.60
CA SER A 41 -2.08 -0.45 -4.61
C SER A 41 -2.22 0.12 -6.03
N SER A 42 -1.11 0.33 -6.74
CA SER A 42 -1.12 0.85 -8.11
C SER A 42 -1.90 -0.06 -9.08
N VAL A 43 -1.76 -1.38 -8.92
CA VAL A 43 -2.49 -2.37 -9.73
C VAL A 43 -3.98 -2.34 -9.41
N ALA A 44 -4.35 -2.22 -8.13
CA ALA A 44 -5.74 -2.12 -7.70
C ALA A 44 -6.40 -0.84 -8.28
N CYS A 45 -5.73 0.30 -8.16
CA CYS A 45 -6.18 1.58 -8.72
C CYS A 45 -6.38 1.49 -10.24
N SER A 46 -5.41 0.93 -10.96
CA SER A 46 -5.50 0.76 -12.42
C SER A 46 -6.69 -0.12 -12.83
N ARG A 47 -6.89 -1.25 -12.14
CA ARG A 47 -8.01 -2.16 -12.42
C ARG A 47 -9.36 -1.53 -12.11
N GLU A 48 -9.47 -0.82 -10.99
CA GLU A 48 -10.71 -0.15 -10.62
C GLU A 48 -11.06 0.96 -11.62
N ARG A 49 -10.07 1.75 -12.05
CA ARG A 49 -10.28 2.78 -13.07
C ARG A 49 -10.79 2.19 -14.39
N GLN A 50 -10.25 1.04 -14.82
CA GLN A 50 -10.72 0.33 -16.01
C GLN A 50 -12.15 -0.19 -15.85
N LEU A 51 -12.51 -0.67 -14.66
CA LEU A 51 -13.88 -1.08 -14.32
C LEU A 51 -14.85 0.10 -14.48
N PHE A 52 -14.49 1.28 -13.95
CA PHE A 52 -15.28 2.51 -14.13
C PHE A 52 -15.45 2.87 -15.58
N GLN A 53 -14.37 2.91 -16.35
CA GLN A 53 -14.43 3.26 -17.77
C GLN A 53 -15.40 2.33 -18.51
N THR A 54 -15.31 1.02 -18.27
CA THR A 54 -16.19 0.04 -18.89
C THR A 54 -17.65 0.21 -18.46
N ALA A 55 -17.89 0.46 -17.17
CA ALA A 55 -19.25 0.70 -16.64
C ALA A 55 -19.85 1.97 -17.23
N MET A 56 -19.07 3.04 -17.33
CA MET A 56 -19.49 4.31 -17.90
C MET A 56 -19.83 4.19 -19.38
N GLU A 57 -18.95 3.56 -20.16
CA GLU A 57 -19.19 3.30 -21.58
C GLU A 57 -20.48 2.49 -21.78
N SER A 58 -20.67 1.45 -20.96
CA SER A 58 -21.87 0.61 -21.01
C SER A 58 -23.14 1.39 -20.68
N TYR A 59 -23.10 2.24 -19.64
CA TYR A 59 -24.21 3.11 -19.26
C TYR A 59 -24.56 4.08 -20.38
N MET A 60 -23.58 4.81 -20.91
CA MET A 60 -23.80 5.80 -21.96
C MET A 60 -24.37 5.15 -23.23
N LEU A 61 -23.94 3.93 -23.56
CA LEU A 61 -24.44 3.20 -24.73
C LEU A 61 -25.87 2.68 -24.55
N LEU A 62 -26.23 2.17 -23.37
CA LEU A 62 -27.52 1.52 -23.14
C LEU A 62 -28.61 2.50 -22.70
N GLU A 63 -28.27 3.51 -21.91
CA GLU A 63 -29.22 4.50 -21.41
C GLU A 63 -29.30 5.75 -22.31
N ASN A 64 -28.30 5.96 -23.18
CA ASN A 64 -28.20 7.14 -24.04
C ASN A 64 -28.26 8.45 -23.22
N GLN A 65 -27.56 8.47 -22.08
CA GLN A 65 -27.47 9.58 -21.14
C GLN A 65 -26.03 9.80 -20.70
N ASP A 66 -25.68 11.06 -20.42
CA ASP A 66 -24.41 11.41 -19.78
C ASP A 66 -24.45 11.05 -18.28
N ILE A 67 -23.27 10.78 -17.72
CA ILE A 67 -23.12 10.37 -16.32
C ILE A 67 -22.73 11.58 -15.49
N ALA A 68 -23.58 11.93 -14.52
CA ALA A 68 -23.32 13.04 -13.60
C ALA A 68 -22.79 12.57 -12.24
N VAL A 69 -23.11 11.34 -11.83
CA VAL A 69 -22.70 10.75 -10.54
C VAL A 69 -22.58 9.22 -10.67
N GLU A 70 -21.72 8.61 -9.87
CA GLU A 70 -21.52 7.15 -9.86
C GLU A 70 -22.80 6.37 -9.54
N ALA A 71 -23.66 6.90 -8.66
CA ALA A 71 -24.92 6.27 -8.27
C ALA A 71 -25.86 5.93 -9.43
N MET A 72 -25.70 6.56 -10.60
CA MET A 72 -26.46 6.25 -11.82
C MET A 72 -26.09 4.87 -12.41
N MET A 73 -24.88 4.39 -12.13
CA MET A 73 -24.37 3.11 -12.62
C MET A 73 -24.64 1.94 -11.67
N VAL A 74 -24.99 2.21 -10.41
CA VAL A 74 -25.26 1.18 -9.39
C VAL A 74 -26.77 0.87 -9.34
N PRO A 75 -27.20 -0.41 -9.28
CA PRO A 75 -26.40 -1.64 -9.22
C PRO A 75 -26.18 -2.33 -10.58
N ASN A 76 -26.61 -1.70 -11.68
CA ASN A 76 -26.76 -2.38 -12.96
C ASN A 76 -25.44 -2.53 -13.73
N TYR A 77 -24.54 -1.57 -13.60
CA TYR A 77 -23.24 -1.50 -14.28
C TYR A 77 -22.07 -1.64 -13.29
N LEU A 78 -22.24 -1.12 -12.07
CA LEU A 78 -21.36 -1.36 -10.93
C LEU A 78 -22.13 -2.06 -9.81
N ARG A 79 -21.47 -2.95 -9.07
CA ARG A 79 -22.12 -3.67 -7.96
C ARG A 79 -22.42 -2.79 -6.75
N ALA A 80 -21.57 -1.79 -6.52
CA ALA A 80 -21.63 -0.82 -5.44
C ALA A 80 -20.78 0.39 -5.84
N GLU A 81 -20.94 1.50 -5.12
CA GLU A 81 -20.06 2.66 -5.26
C GLU A 81 -18.61 2.29 -4.86
N SER A 82 -17.65 2.89 -5.54
CA SER A 82 -16.25 2.61 -5.34
C SER A 82 -15.67 3.39 -4.17
N PRO A 83 -14.80 2.75 -3.37
CA PRO A 83 -14.05 3.45 -2.34
C PRO A 83 -12.79 4.16 -2.89
N LEU A 84 -12.46 3.98 -4.17
CA LEU A 84 -11.19 4.43 -4.75
C LEU A 84 -11.37 5.59 -5.74
N TYR A 85 -12.46 5.58 -6.50
CA TYR A 85 -12.77 6.57 -7.52
C TYR A 85 -14.22 7.05 -7.37
N ASP A 86 -14.49 8.22 -7.94
CA ASP A 86 -15.81 8.82 -8.04
C ASP A 86 -15.94 9.50 -9.41
N ILE A 87 -17.12 10.02 -9.73
CA ILE A 87 -17.40 10.79 -10.95
C ILE A 87 -17.66 12.25 -10.56
N ASP A 88 -16.89 13.16 -11.16
CA ASP A 88 -17.13 14.59 -10.99
C ASP A 88 -18.36 15.07 -11.79
N ALA A 89 -18.79 16.31 -11.54
CA ALA A 89 -19.95 16.89 -12.23
C ALA A 89 -19.78 17.04 -13.75
N ALA A 90 -18.56 16.87 -14.28
CA ALA A 90 -18.26 16.88 -15.71
C ALA A 90 -18.19 15.46 -16.30
N GLY A 91 -18.47 14.42 -15.52
CA GLY A 91 -18.45 13.03 -15.96
C GLY A 91 -17.04 12.43 -16.01
N ASN A 92 -16.05 12.98 -15.32
CA ASN A 92 -14.70 12.42 -15.29
C ASN A 92 -14.49 11.52 -14.08
N ILE A 93 -13.73 10.44 -14.28
CA ILE A 93 -13.27 9.57 -13.18
C ILE A 93 -12.18 10.29 -12.40
N VAL A 94 -12.47 10.62 -11.15
CA VAL A 94 -11.57 11.31 -10.22
C VAL A 94 -11.27 10.43 -9.00
N PRO A 95 -10.06 10.50 -8.41
CA PRO A 95 -9.78 9.73 -7.20
C PRO A 95 -10.63 10.20 -6.03
N GLN A 96 -11.15 9.27 -5.25
CA GLN A 96 -11.91 9.61 -4.05
C GLN A 96 -10.95 10.05 -2.93
N PRO A 97 -11.23 11.15 -2.21
CA PRO A 97 -10.39 11.60 -1.10
C PRO A 97 -10.21 10.50 -0.04
N GLY A 98 -8.96 10.08 0.19
CA GLY A 98 -8.64 9.01 1.13
C GLY A 98 -8.71 7.59 0.56
N GLY A 99 -9.06 7.41 -0.72
CA GLY A 99 -9.12 6.13 -1.41
C GLY A 99 -7.75 5.50 -1.71
N GLY A 100 -6.65 6.26 -1.65
CA GLY A 100 -5.30 5.74 -1.86
C GLY A 100 -4.91 5.53 -3.33
N CYS A 101 -5.65 6.15 -4.24
CA CYS A 101 -5.30 6.30 -5.65
C CYS A 101 -5.05 7.79 -5.94
N ASP A 102 -4.03 8.07 -6.75
CA ASP A 102 -3.57 9.43 -7.09
C ASP A 102 -3.18 9.54 -8.56
#